data_AF-A0A2M7CNS1-F1
#
_entry.id   AF-A0A2M7CNS1-F1
#
_cell.length_a   1.000
_cell.length_b   1.000
_cell.length_c   1.000
_cell.angle_alpha   90.00
_cell.angle_beta   90.00
_cell.angle_gamma   90.00
#
_symmetry.space_group_name_H-M   'P 1'
#
loop_
_entity.id
_entity.type
_entity.pdbx_description
1 polymer ?
#
loop_
_entity_poly.entity_id
_entity_poly.type
_entity_poly.pdbx_seq_one_letter_code
_entity_poly.pdbx_strand_id
1 'polypeptide(L)'
;MQNRELGADDLGKLLLFAAVIFGAWFRLFPPHAAGFPINDGGLFFRMIEAIQSNGYRLPESVLYNGLAIPFAYPPLALYVAGVVTTIFQTTLFNTLLWFPAAILICVIPAFYYLATLLLKSRFQAGLAALLYAVLPRSIAWMIMGGGVTRSLGHLFLILASANIYLLYTTKQKKYLAWSTVFCSLVCLTHPEAAIHTMGIAFLLWFFYGKSKDGIIASLIIATGTLIVTSPWWITILRRFGPAPYLSATQTGLNSLGYTFRVFQPFSGEPFVAIIFILAILGIAIKIAKREYLLPIWFAFPFILEPRNAPNVSILPMA
;
A
#
# COMPACT_ATOMS: atom_id res chain seq x y z
N MET A 1 32.81 -26.10 18.60
CA MET A 1 31.85 -25.40 17.73
C MET A 1 32.61 -24.29 17.01
N GLN A 2 32.81 -24.40 15.69
CA GLN A 2 33.47 -23.33 14.92
C GLN A 2 32.54 -22.11 14.88
N ASN A 3 33.03 -20.95 15.32
CA ASN A 3 32.35 -19.66 15.13
C ASN A 3 32.30 -19.39 13.63
N ARG A 4 31.16 -19.68 12.99
CA ARG A 4 30.91 -19.27 11.62
C ARG A 4 30.65 -17.77 11.63
N GLU A 5 31.56 -16.98 11.07
CA GLU A 5 31.33 -15.56 10.86
C GLU A 5 30.11 -15.34 9.95
N LEU A 6 29.21 -14.45 10.36
CA LEU A 6 27.99 -14.16 9.63
C LEU A 6 28.32 -13.31 8.40
N GLY A 7 27.92 -13.79 7.21
CA GLY A 7 28.04 -13.00 5.98
C GLY A 7 27.02 -11.86 5.92
N ALA A 8 27.23 -10.89 5.02
CA ALA A 8 26.29 -9.78 4.79
C ALA A 8 24.86 -10.25 4.46
N ASP A 9 24.74 -11.39 3.78
CA ASP A 9 23.46 -12.02 3.48
C ASP A 9 22.75 -12.57 4.72
N ASP A 10 23.49 -13.16 5.65
CA ASP A 10 22.96 -13.69 6.91
C ASP A 10 22.55 -12.54 7.83
N LEU A 11 23.36 -11.47 7.88
CA LEU A 11 23.01 -10.23 8.57
C LEU A 11 21.75 -9.59 7.99
N GLY A 12 21.60 -9.55 6.66
CA GLY A 12 20.39 -9.05 6.01
C GLY A 12 19.12 -9.81 6.40
N LYS A 13 19.20 -11.14 6.49
CA LYS A 13 18.09 -11.98 6.96
C LYS A 13 17.81 -11.80 8.44
N LEU A 14 18.85 -11.64 9.27
CA LEU A 14 18.71 -11.38 10.69
C LEU A 14 18.01 -10.03 10.93
N LEU A 15 18.38 -9.00 10.16
CA LEU A 15 17.73 -7.69 10.20
C LEU A 15 16.27 -7.78 9.76
N LEU A 16 15.94 -8.57 8.72
CA LEU A 16 14.55 -8.84 8.35
C LEU A 16 13.79 -9.54 9.49
N PHE A 17 14.39 -10.56 10.11
CA PHE A 17 13.77 -11.28 11.22
C PHE A 17 13.48 -10.33 12.39
N ALA A 18 14.45 -9.50 12.76
CA ALA A 18 14.26 -8.44 13.76
C ALA A 18 13.14 -7.46 13.33
N ALA A 19 13.14 -7.01 12.07
CA ALA A 19 12.12 -6.12 11.53
C ALA A 19 10.71 -6.72 11.64
N VAL A 20 10.55 -8.02 11.37
CA VAL A 20 9.26 -8.71 11.52
C VAL A 20 8.85 -8.79 12.99
N ILE A 21 9.74 -9.16 13.90
CA ILE A 21 9.42 -9.25 15.34
C ILE A 21 9.04 -7.88 15.92
N PHE A 22 9.93 -6.89 15.79
CA PHE A 22 9.69 -5.56 16.34
C PHE A 22 8.53 -4.86 15.60
N GLY A 23 8.47 -4.99 14.28
CA GLY A 23 7.39 -4.44 13.49
C GLY A 23 6.04 -5.05 13.82
N ALA A 24 5.97 -6.35 14.14
CA ALA A 24 4.76 -6.99 14.65
C ALA A 24 4.36 -6.46 16.02
N TRP A 25 5.30 -6.32 16.94
CA TRP A 25 5.03 -5.70 18.23
C TRP A 25 4.42 -4.30 18.07
N PHE A 26 5.06 -3.42 17.28
CA PHE A 26 4.58 -2.06 17.04
C PHE A 26 3.23 -1.98 16.30
N ARG A 27 2.86 -3.00 15.53
CA ARG A 27 1.57 -3.07 14.83
C ARG A 27 0.48 -3.69 15.69
N LEU A 28 0.80 -4.63 16.57
CA LEU A 28 -0.20 -5.26 17.43
C LEU A 28 -0.49 -4.41 18.69
N PHE A 29 0.47 -3.59 19.11
CA PHE A 29 0.32 -2.79 20.32
C PHE A 29 -0.82 -1.73 20.24
N PRO A 30 -0.95 -0.89 19.19
CA PRO A 30 -2.02 0.09 19.12
C PRO A 30 -3.45 -0.48 19.23
N PRO A 31 -3.85 -1.51 18.45
CA PRO A 31 -5.18 -2.10 18.58
C PRO A 31 -5.37 -2.80 19.94
N HIS A 32 -4.32 -3.41 20.49
CA HIS A 32 -4.36 -3.97 21.84
C HIS A 32 -4.67 -2.90 22.91
N ALA A 33 -3.93 -1.79 22.87
CA ALA A 33 -4.07 -0.70 23.83
C ALA A 33 -5.39 0.05 23.68
N ALA A 34 -5.89 0.20 22.45
CA ALA A 34 -7.14 0.91 22.19
C ALA A 34 -8.39 0.10 22.58
N GLY A 35 -8.35 -1.24 22.44
CA GLY A 35 -9.51 -2.12 22.67
C GLY A 35 -10.67 -1.91 21.67
N PHE A 36 -10.54 -0.99 20.72
CA PHE A 36 -11.54 -0.64 19.70
C PHE A 36 -10.87 -0.10 18.42
N PRO A 37 -11.44 -0.34 17.21
CA PRO A 37 -10.92 0.21 15.96
C PRO A 37 -10.69 1.73 16.04
N ILE A 38 -9.44 2.13 15.81
CA ILE A 38 -8.99 3.49 16.11
C ILE A 38 -9.52 4.46 15.05
N ASN A 39 -10.07 5.60 15.50
CA ASN A 39 -10.50 6.76 14.70
C ASN A 39 -11.62 6.50 13.67
N ASP A 40 -11.29 5.96 12.49
CA ASP A 40 -12.24 5.72 11.41
C ASP A 40 -12.69 4.24 11.37
N GLY A 41 -13.49 3.84 10.39
CA GLY A 41 -13.90 2.44 10.20
C GLY A 41 -15.40 2.15 10.32
N GLY A 42 -16.19 3.03 10.92
CA GLY A 42 -17.63 2.82 11.10
C GLY A 42 -18.39 2.58 9.79
N LEU A 43 -18.08 3.35 8.74
CA LEU A 43 -18.66 3.13 7.42
C LEU A 43 -18.27 1.77 6.84
N PHE A 44 -17.00 1.38 6.96
CA PHE A 44 -16.53 0.08 6.48
C PHE A 44 -17.15 -1.08 7.26
N PHE A 45 -17.34 -0.93 8.57
CA PHE A 45 -18.10 -1.89 9.38
C PHE A 45 -19.50 -2.12 8.79
N ARG A 46 -20.26 -1.03 8.56
CA ARG A 46 -21.62 -1.13 8.01
C ARG A 46 -21.64 -1.68 6.59
N MET A 47 -20.63 -1.38 5.77
CA MET A 47 -20.49 -1.97 4.44
C MET A 47 -20.23 -3.48 4.49
N ILE A 48 -19.36 -3.96 5.39
CA ILE A 48 -19.07 -5.39 5.53
C ILE A 48 -20.29 -6.13 6.06
N GLU A 49 -20.97 -5.56 7.06
CA GLU A 49 -22.23 -6.10 7.59
C GLU A 49 -23.32 -6.18 6.52
N ALA A 50 -23.44 -5.15 5.66
CA ALA A 50 -24.35 -5.16 4.52
C ALA A 50 -24.01 -6.27 3.50
N ILE A 51 -22.72 -6.52 3.23
CA ILE A 51 -22.29 -7.66 2.40
C ILE A 51 -22.74 -8.99 3.04
N GLN A 52 -22.47 -9.20 4.33
CA GLN A 52 -22.78 -10.45 5.03
C GLN A 52 -24.29 -10.71 5.08
N SER A 53 -25.07 -9.71 5.50
CA SER A 53 -26.54 -9.78 5.59
C SER A 53 -27.21 -9.95 4.22
N ASN A 54 -26.60 -9.45 3.15
CA ASN A 54 -27.08 -9.63 1.78
C ASN A 54 -26.56 -10.93 1.12
N GLY A 55 -26.09 -11.90 1.91
CA GLY A 55 -25.60 -13.19 1.42
C GLY A 55 -24.43 -13.05 0.43
N TYR A 56 -23.53 -12.11 0.69
CA TYR A 56 -22.38 -11.76 -0.15
C TYR A 56 -22.73 -11.19 -1.54
N ARG A 57 -24.00 -10.85 -1.81
CA ARG A 57 -24.36 -10.06 -2.99
C ARG A 57 -24.02 -8.60 -2.75
N LEU A 58 -23.51 -7.91 -3.78
CA LEU A 58 -23.11 -6.51 -3.69
C LEU A 58 -24.34 -5.63 -3.35
N PRO A 59 -24.40 -5.03 -2.14
CA PRO A 59 -25.52 -4.17 -1.75
C PRO A 59 -25.64 -2.95 -2.67
N GLU A 60 -26.81 -2.32 -2.75
CA GLU A 60 -26.97 -1.06 -3.47
C GLU A 60 -26.51 0.14 -2.63
N SER A 61 -26.89 0.17 -1.36
CA SER A 61 -26.54 1.25 -0.44
C SER A 61 -26.35 0.75 0.99
N VAL A 62 -25.77 1.60 1.82
CA VAL A 62 -25.60 1.36 3.26
C VAL A 62 -26.09 2.58 4.01
N LEU A 63 -26.91 2.36 5.05
CA LEU A 63 -27.30 3.43 5.96
C LEU A 63 -26.16 3.72 6.95
N TYR A 64 -25.64 4.94 6.91
CA TYR A 64 -24.58 5.40 7.80
C TYR A 64 -24.77 6.89 8.13
N ASN A 65 -24.70 7.25 9.42
CA ASN A 65 -24.96 8.61 9.90
C ASN A 65 -26.27 9.23 9.38
N GLY A 66 -27.33 8.43 9.26
CA GLY A 66 -28.64 8.87 8.74
C GLY A 66 -28.70 9.06 7.22
N LEU A 67 -27.63 8.76 6.49
CA LEU A 67 -27.56 8.90 5.04
C LEU A 67 -27.55 7.52 4.36
N ALA A 68 -28.28 7.40 3.25
CA ALA A 68 -28.18 6.26 2.35
C ALA A 68 -26.98 6.43 1.43
N ILE A 69 -25.84 5.85 1.81
CA ILE A 69 -24.59 5.97 1.06
C ILE A 69 -24.55 4.90 -0.03
N PRO A 70 -24.36 5.26 -1.32
CA PRO A 70 -24.20 4.28 -2.40
C PRO A 70 -23.02 3.35 -2.14
N PHE A 71 -23.21 2.05 -2.36
CA PHE A 71 -22.13 1.06 -2.26
C PHE A 71 -21.24 1.13 -3.51
N ALA A 72 -20.39 2.16 -3.58
CA ALA A 72 -19.51 2.42 -4.71
C ALA A 72 -18.02 2.15 -4.41
N TYR A 73 -17.67 1.80 -3.17
CA TYR A 73 -16.28 1.56 -2.76
C TYR A 73 -15.70 0.28 -3.40
N PRO A 74 -14.39 0.22 -3.70
CA PRO A 74 -13.73 -1.02 -4.14
C PRO A 74 -13.99 -2.19 -3.17
N PRO A 75 -14.58 -3.30 -3.63
CA PRO A 75 -15.25 -4.23 -2.72
C PRO A 75 -14.31 -5.23 -2.07
N LEU A 76 -13.16 -5.55 -2.67
CA LEU A 76 -12.40 -6.76 -2.34
C LEU A 76 -11.97 -6.81 -0.87
N ALA A 77 -11.46 -5.71 -0.31
CA ALA A 77 -11.04 -5.68 1.09
C ALA A 77 -12.22 -5.89 2.06
N LEU A 78 -13.41 -5.40 1.70
CA LEU A 78 -14.63 -5.54 2.50
C LEU A 78 -15.14 -6.99 2.45
N TYR A 79 -15.10 -7.62 1.28
CA TYR A 79 -15.40 -9.04 1.13
C TYR A 79 -14.42 -9.92 1.90
N VAL A 80 -13.12 -9.67 1.79
CA VAL A 80 -12.09 -10.42 2.51
C VAL A 80 -12.32 -10.32 4.02
N ALA A 81 -12.55 -9.11 4.54
CA ALA A 81 -12.85 -8.93 5.96
C ALA A 81 -14.12 -9.70 6.37
N GLY A 82 -15.22 -9.59 5.61
CA GLY A 82 -16.45 -10.32 5.91
C GLY A 82 -16.30 -11.84 5.84
N VAL A 83 -15.49 -12.37 4.93
CA VAL A 83 -15.17 -13.81 4.85
C VAL A 83 -14.30 -14.24 6.04
N VAL A 84 -13.29 -13.46 6.40
CA VAL A 84 -12.45 -13.71 7.59
C VAL A 84 -13.32 -13.75 8.85
N THR A 85 -14.23 -12.78 9.03
CA THR A 85 -15.17 -12.77 10.15
C THR A 85 -15.99 -14.07 10.23
N THR A 86 -16.53 -14.52 9.10
CA THR A 86 -17.36 -15.74 9.03
C THR A 86 -16.56 -17.03 9.25
N ILE A 87 -15.40 -17.19 8.60
CA ILE A 87 -14.57 -18.41 8.70
C ILE A 87 -14.03 -18.59 10.12
N PHE A 88 -13.49 -17.53 10.72
CA PHE A 88 -12.90 -17.59 12.06
C PHE A 88 -13.93 -17.44 13.18
N GLN A 89 -15.22 -17.33 12.84
CA GLN A 89 -16.33 -17.17 13.80
C GLN A 89 -16.06 -16.08 14.84
N THR A 90 -15.45 -14.98 14.40
CA THR A 90 -15.10 -13.85 15.26
C THR A 90 -16.07 -12.70 15.06
N THR A 91 -16.03 -11.69 15.92
CA THR A 91 -16.83 -10.47 15.70
C THR A 91 -16.23 -9.65 14.56
N LEU A 92 -17.08 -8.98 13.78
CA LEU A 92 -16.61 -8.03 12.76
C LEU A 92 -15.74 -6.93 13.38
N PHE A 93 -16.06 -6.57 14.61
CA PHE A 93 -15.27 -5.69 15.44
C PHE A 93 -13.81 -6.15 15.60
N ASN A 94 -13.61 -7.39 16.06
CA ASN A 94 -12.28 -7.99 16.20
C ASN A 94 -11.57 -8.08 14.84
N THR A 95 -12.33 -8.35 13.78
CA THR A 95 -11.77 -8.36 12.42
C THR A 95 -11.22 -6.98 12.06
N LEU A 96 -12.00 -5.91 12.21
CA LEU A 96 -11.52 -4.55 11.91
C LEU A 96 -10.39 -4.08 12.83
N LEU A 97 -10.35 -4.58 14.07
CA LEU A 97 -9.31 -4.26 15.04
C LEU A 97 -7.96 -4.89 14.66
N TRP A 98 -7.95 -6.18 14.33
CA TRP A 98 -6.71 -6.96 14.18
C TRP A 98 -6.28 -7.17 12.72
N PHE A 99 -7.22 -7.19 11.78
CA PHE A 99 -6.93 -7.46 10.37
C PHE A 99 -5.91 -6.48 9.77
N PRO A 100 -6.03 -5.14 9.94
CA PRO A 100 -5.05 -4.22 9.38
C PRO A 100 -3.65 -4.47 9.94
N ALA A 101 -3.53 -4.73 11.25
CA ALA A 101 -2.26 -5.03 11.90
C ALA A 101 -1.60 -6.29 11.31
N ALA A 102 -2.38 -7.37 11.15
CA ALA A 102 -1.91 -8.62 10.58
C ALA A 102 -1.39 -8.43 9.14
N ILE A 103 -2.14 -7.72 8.30
CA ILE A 103 -1.71 -7.43 6.92
C ILE A 103 -0.44 -6.57 6.91
N LEU A 104 -0.34 -5.58 7.80
CA LEU A 104 0.85 -4.71 7.87
C LEU A 104 2.10 -5.45 8.37
N ILE A 105 1.96 -6.55 9.10
CA ILE A 105 3.08 -7.45 9.40
C ILE A 105 3.56 -8.13 8.13
N CYS A 106 2.65 -8.62 7.28
CA CYS A 106 2.98 -9.20 5.98
C CYS A 106 3.59 -8.18 4.99
N VAL A 107 3.32 -6.88 5.17
CA VAL A 107 3.94 -5.82 4.37
C VAL A 107 5.47 -5.75 4.60
N ILE A 108 5.97 -6.06 5.80
CA ILE A 108 7.41 -5.97 6.12
C ILE A 108 8.25 -6.88 5.21
N PRO A 109 7.99 -8.20 5.10
CA PRO A 109 8.74 -9.05 4.17
C PRO A 109 8.48 -8.69 2.69
N ALA A 110 7.29 -8.19 2.33
CA ALA A 110 7.04 -7.71 0.97
C ALA A 110 7.90 -6.48 0.63
N PHE A 111 8.05 -5.56 1.58
CA PHE A 111 8.92 -4.39 1.44
C PHE A 111 10.40 -4.80 1.38
N TYR A 112 10.85 -5.70 2.25
CA TYR A 112 12.20 -6.27 2.17
C TYR A 112 12.49 -6.89 0.81
N TYR A 113 11.52 -7.62 0.25
CA TYR A 113 11.63 -8.19 -1.09
C TYR A 113 11.83 -7.09 -2.14
N LEU A 114 10.99 -6.06 -2.16
CA LEU A 114 11.15 -4.91 -3.06
C LEU A 114 12.51 -4.20 -2.85
N ALA A 115 12.91 -3.96 -1.60
CA ALA A 115 14.18 -3.31 -1.28
C ALA A 115 15.38 -4.14 -1.77
N THR A 116 15.32 -5.47 -1.67
CA THR A 116 16.37 -6.36 -2.20
C THR A 116 16.51 -6.22 -3.72
N LEU A 117 15.40 -6.05 -4.44
CA LEU A 117 15.39 -5.86 -5.89
C LEU A 117 16.01 -4.53 -6.32
N LEU A 118 15.72 -3.46 -5.58
CA LEU A 118 16.15 -2.09 -5.91
C LEU A 118 17.58 -1.80 -5.45
N LEU A 119 17.93 -2.20 -4.22
CA LEU A 119 19.24 -1.94 -3.61
C LEU A 119 20.29 -2.98 -3.99
N LYS A 120 19.86 -4.16 -4.48
CA LYS A 120 20.73 -5.27 -4.86
C LYS A 120 21.68 -5.72 -3.73
N SER A 121 21.28 -5.48 -2.48
CA SER A 121 22.02 -5.84 -1.26
C SER A 121 21.04 -6.29 -0.19
N ARG A 122 21.17 -7.53 0.26
CA ARG A 122 20.32 -8.09 1.33
C ARG A 122 20.54 -7.41 2.67
N PHE A 123 21.77 -6.97 2.94
CA PHE A 123 22.09 -6.20 4.14
C PHE A 123 21.36 -4.85 4.14
N GLN A 124 21.49 -4.08 3.06
CA GLN A 124 20.81 -2.78 2.95
C GLN A 124 19.29 -2.94 2.95
N ALA A 125 18.76 -3.96 2.27
CA ALA A 125 17.33 -4.27 2.30
C ALA A 125 16.84 -4.66 3.71
N GLY A 126 17.66 -5.38 4.48
CA GLY A 126 17.37 -5.73 5.86
C GLY A 126 17.32 -4.49 6.76
N LEU A 127 18.26 -3.57 6.59
CA LEU A 127 18.29 -2.30 7.30
C LEU A 127 17.08 -1.43 6.94
N ALA A 128 16.76 -1.31 5.65
CA ALA A 128 15.57 -0.60 5.18
C ALA A 128 14.30 -1.21 5.78
N ALA A 129 14.17 -2.54 5.78
CA ALA A 129 13.02 -3.22 6.36
C ALA A 129 12.88 -2.95 7.87
N LEU A 130 13.99 -2.90 8.60
CA LEU A 130 14.01 -2.55 10.02
C LEU A 130 13.56 -1.10 10.25
N LEU A 131 14.11 -0.14 9.49
CA LEU A 131 13.72 1.27 9.56
C LEU A 131 12.24 1.46 9.21
N TYR A 132 11.76 0.81 8.15
CA TYR A 132 10.36 0.81 7.77
C TYR A 132 9.46 0.23 8.86
N ALA A 133 9.88 -0.88 9.48
CA ALA A 133 9.11 -1.58 10.50
C ALA A 133 8.85 -0.72 11.75
N VAL A 134 9.81 0.13 12.13
CA VAL A 134 9.70 1.03 13.30
C VAL A 134 9.18 2.43 12.96
N LEU A 135 8.99 2.74 11.66
CA LEU A 135 8.54 4.05 11.22
C LEU A 135 7.08 4.32 11.66
N PRO A 136 6.79 5.37 12.44
CA PRO A 136 5.43 5.63 12.92
C PRO A 136 4.40 5.78 11.80
N ARG A 137 4.78 6.42 10.67
CA ARG A 137 3.90 6.58 9.51
C ARG A 137 3.51 5.25 8.87
N SER A 138 4.37 4.22 8.93
CA SER A 138 4.05 2.89 8.37
C SER A 138 3.01 2.11 9.20
N ILE A 139 2.61 2.68 10.35
CA ILE A 139 1.68 2.06 11.32
C ILE A 139 0.44 2.94 11.49
N ALA A 140 0.60 4.18 11.97
CA ALA A 140 -0.48 4.96 12.58
C ALA A 140 -1.67 5.18 11.63
N TRP A 141 -1.40 5.62 10.39
CA TRP A 141 -2.47 5.82 9.40
C TRP A 141 -3.03 4.51 8.87
N MET A 142 -2.21 3.47 8.83
CA MET A 142 -2.55 2.21 8.18
C MET A 142 -3.38 1.29 9.08
N ILE A 143 -3.34 1.50 10.40
CA ILE A 143 -3.98 0.63 11.39
C ILE A 143 -5.33 1.16 11.95
N MET A 144 -5.63 2.44 11.74
CA MET A 144 -6.95 3.01 12.05
C MET A 144 -8.07 2.21 11.35
N GLY A 145 -9.34 2.28 11.74
CA GLY A 145 -10.36 1.32 11.26
C GLY A 145 -10.65 1.32 9.74
N GLY A 146 -10.29 2.36 9.00
CA GLY A 146 -10.20 2.36 7.52
C GLY A 146 -8.97 1.61 6.97
N GLY A 147 -8.18 1.04 7.86
CA GLY A 147 -6.98 0.26 7.61
C GLY A 147 -7.26 -1.05 6.89
N VAL A 148 -8.49 -1.56 6.98
CA VAL A 148 -8.93 -2.77 6.29
C VAL A 148 -8.69 -2.70 4.78
N THR A 149 -8.95 -1.54 4.16
CA THR A 149 -8.70 -1.31 2.72
C THR A 149 -7.27 -0.85 2.48
N ARG A 150 -6.77 0.09 3.28
CA ARG A 150 -5.42 0.68 3.14
C ARG A 150 -4.32 -0.37 3.24
N SER A 151 -4.36 -1.24 4.26
CA SER A 151 -3.32 -2.25 4.52
C SER A 151 -3.16 -3.22 3.34
N LEU A 152 -4.26 -3.77 2.82
CA LEU A 152 -4.25 -4.62 1.62
C LEU A 152 -3.80 -3.85 0.38
N GLY A 153 -4.33 -2.64 0.17
CA GLY A 153 -3.95 -1.80 -0.95
C GLY A 153 -2.45 -1.52 -0.99
N HIS A 154 -1.84 -1.28 0.18
CA HIS A 154 -0.42 -1.02 0.31
C HIS A 154 0.44 -2.29 0.10
N LEU A 155 0.01 -3.45 0.62
CA LEU A 155 0.64 -4.73 0.34
C LEU A 155 0.68 -5.02 -1.17
N PHE A 156 -0.48 -4.90 -1.83
CA PHE A 156 -0.59 -5.15 -3.26
C PHE A 156 0.15 -4.10 -4.10
N LEU A 157 0.24 -2.85 -3.65
CA LEU A 157 1.05 -1.81 -4.30
C LEU A 157 2.54 -2.18 -4.30
N ILE A 158 3.07 -2.67 -3.17
CA ILE A 158 4.48 -3.09 -3.07
C ILE A 158 4.74 -4.30 -3.98
N LEU A 159 3.84 -5.29 -3.95
CA LEU A 159 3.96 -6.48 -4.80
C LEU A 159 3.82 -6.14 -6.29
N ALA A 160 2.91 -5.25 -6.65
CA ALA A 160 2.78 -4.73 -8.02
C ALA A 160 4.08 -4.04 -8.45
N SER A 161 4.62 -3.15 -7.61
CA SER A 161 5.88 -2.44 -7.88
C SER A 161 7.05 -3.39 -8.10
N ALA A 162 7.18 -4.41 -7.25
CA ALA A 162 8.22 -5.43 -7.37
C ALA A 162 8.11 -6.23 -8.68
N ASN A 163 6.90 -6.68 -9.03
CA ASN A 163 6.67 -7.46 -10.25
C ASN A 163 6.82 -6.60 -11.51
N ILE A 164 6.40 -5.33 -11.49
CA ILE A 164 6.61 -4.42 -12.62
C ILE A 164 8.11 -4.15 -12.84
N TYR A 165 8.85 -3.92 -11.76
CA TYR A 165 10.31 -3.79 -11.83
C TYR A 165 10.95 -5.05 -12.44
N LEU A 166 10.56 -6.23 -11.97
CA LEU A 166 11.06 -7.51 -12.49
C LEU A 166 10.67 -7.74 -13.95
N LEU A 167 9.47 -7.34 -14.35
CA LEU A 167 9.04 -7.42 -15.75
C LEU A 167 9.95 -6.61 -16.66
N TYR A 168 10.24 -5.34 -16.31
CA TYR A 168 11.09 -4.49 -17.14
C TYR A 168 12.56 -4.92 -17.13
N THR A 169 13.07 -5.44 -16.01
CA THR A 169 14.49 -5.81 -15.88
C THR A 169 14.80 -7.22 -16.35
N THR A 170 13.87 -8.17 -16.25
CA THR A 170 14.09 -9.59 -16.62
C THR A 170 13.32 -10.03 -17.86
N LYS A 171 12.31 -9.27 -18.30
CA LYS A 171 11.44 -9.56 -19.45
C LYS A 171 10.68 -10.89 -19.37
N GLN A 172 10.57 -11.52 -18.20
CA GLN A 172 9.85 -12.78 -18.05
C GLN A 172 8.34 -12.58 -18.03
N LYS A 173 7.60 -13.36 -18.84
CA LYS A 173 6.13 -13.27 -18.98
C LYS A 173 5.37 -13.53 -17.68
N LYS A 174 5.91 -14.32 -16.75
CA LYS A 174 5.26 -14.54 -15.44
C LYS A 174 5.04 -13.24 -14.67
N TYR A 175 5.96 -12.28 -14.79
CA TYR A 175 5.85 -10.99 -14.13
C TYR A 175 4.78 -10.10 -14.78
N LEU A 176 4.49 -10.28 -16.07
CA LEU A 176 3.35 -9.64 -16.72
C LEU A 176 2.03 -10.08 -16.08
N ALA A 177 1.86 -11.39 -15.88
CA ALA A 177 0.69 -11.95 -15.22
C ALA A 177 0.58 -11.46 -13.77
N TRP A 178 1.65 -11.58 -12.99
CA TRP A 178 1.65 -11.12 -11.59
C TRP A 178 1.43 -9.62 -11.44
N SER A 179 2.03 -8.78 -12.29
CA SER A 179 1.76 -7.34 -12.31
C SER A 179 0.29 -7.05 -12.59
N THR A 180 -0.31 -7.73 -13.58
CA THR A 180 -1.74 -7.57 -13.89
C THR A 180 -2.62 -7.95 -12.70
N VAL A 181 -2.31 -9.07 -12.04
CA VAL A 181 -3.02 -9.54 -10.85
C VAL A 181 -2.90 -8.52 -9.73
N PHE A 182 -1.68 -8.13 -9.33
CA PHE A 182 -1.49 -7.21 -8.21
C PHE A 182 -2.05 -5.82 -8.49
N CYS A 183 -1.90 -5.27 -9.69
CA CYS A 183 -2.55 -4.01 -10.07
C CYS A 183 -4.08 -4.09 -9.95
N SER A 184 -4.68 -5.21 -10.37
CA SER A 184 -6.13 -5.44 -10.21
C SER A 184 -6.54 -5.52 -8.74
N LEU A 185 -5.75 -6.21 -7.92
CA LEU A 185 -6.00 -6.32 -6.48
C LEU A 185 -5.89 -4.96 -5.78
N VAL A 186 -4.96 -4.09 -6.17
CA VAL A 186 -4.89 -2.70 -5.66
C VAL A 186 -6.17 -1.95 -6.03
N CYS A 187 -6.56 -1.95 -7.31
CA CYS A 187 -7.77 -1.26 -7.78
C CYS A 187 -9.04 -1.73 -7.07
N LEU A 188 -9.14 -3.02 -6.75
CA LEU A 188 -10.30 -3.59 -6.06
C LEU A 188 -10.27 -3.42 -4.54
N THR A 189 -9.16 -2.96 -3.95
CA THR A 189 -9.03 -2.78 -2.49
C THR A 189 -9.06 -1.34 -2.04
N HIS A 190 -8.29 -0.45 -2.69
CA HIS A 190 -8.14 0.92 -2.21
C HIS A 190 -7.86 1.92 -3.33
N PRO A 191 -8.69 2.97 -3.50
CA PRO A 191 -8.61 3.87 -4.66
C PRO A 191 -7.33 4.73 -4.67
N GLU A 192 -6.92 5.30 -3.53
CA GLU A 192 -5.72 6.12 -3.45
C GLU A 192 -4.44 5.29 -3.72
N ALA A 193 -4.41 4.03 -3.28
CA ALA A 193 -3.31 3.12 -3.59
C ALA A 193 -3.24 2.78 -5.09
N ALA A 194 -4.38 2.73 -5.79
CA ALA A 194 -4.42 2.50 -7.23
C ALA A 194 -3.79 3.66 -8.00
N ILE A 195 -4.08 4.91 -7.61
CA ILE A 195 -3.46 6.11 -8.18
C ILE A 195 -1.93 6.08 -7.98
N HIS A 196 -1.47 5.78 -6.76
CA HIS A 196 -0.04 5.69 -6.50
C HIS A 196 0.63 4.52 -7.23
N THR A 197 -0.03 3.38 -7.37
CA THR A 197 0.50 2.22 -8.12
C THR A 197 0.64 2.56 -9.59
N MET A 198 -0.34 3.25 -10.19
CA MET A 198 -0.25 3.76 -11.56
C MET A 198 0.95 4.71 -11.72
N GLY A 199 1.12 5.62 -10.76
CA GLY A 199 2.28 6.51 -10.70
C GLY A 199 3.61 5.77 -10.66
N ILE A 200 3.76 4.85 -9.70
CA ILE A 200 4.99 4.06 -9.56
C ILE A 200 5.22 3.20 -10.80
N ALA A 201 4.19 2.61 -11.39
CA ALA A 201 4.29 1.86 -12.64
C ALA A 201 4.83 2.72 -13.78
N PHE A 202 4.36 3.97 -13.90
CA PHE A 202 4.88 4.95 -14.86
C PHE A 202 6.34 5.32 -14.57
N LEU A 203 6.69 5.55 -13.30
CA LEU A 203 8.06 5.83 -12.87
C LEU A 203 9.01 4.67 -13.23
N LEU A 204 8.63 3.42 -12.91
CA LEU A 204 9.40 2.24 -13.24
C LEU A 204 9.51 2.04 -14.77
N TRP A 205 8.45 2.32 -15.52
CA TRP A 205 8.49 2.33 -16.98
C TRP A 205 9.47 3.38 -17.51
N PHE A 206 9.47 4.59 -16.94
CA PHE A 206 10.37 5.66 -17.36
C PHE A 206 11.85 5.32 -17.15
N PHE A 207 12.18 4.60 -16.08
CA PHE A 207 13.57 4.19 -15.79
C PHE A 207 14.00 2.90 -16.49
N TYR A 208 13.13 1.90 -16.59
CA TYR A 208 13.51 0.55 -17.04
C TYR A 208 12.72 0.03 -18.24
N GLY A 209 11.56 0.61 -18.54
CA GLY A 209 10.58 0.12 -19.52
C GLY A 209 10.51 0.88 -20.85
N LYS A 210 11.43 1.81 -21.13
CA LYS A 210 11.47 2.64 -22.36
C LYS A 210 11.88 1.87 -23.63
N SER A 211 11.28 0.71 -23.85
CA SER A 211 11.44 -0.12 -25.05
C SER A 211 10.06 -0.42 -25.64
N LYS A 212 10.02 -0.84 -26.91
CA LYS A 212 8.76 -1.26 -27.55
C LYS A 212 8.06 -2.37 -26.74
N ASP A 213 8.83 -3.37 -26.30
CA ASP A 213 8.32 -4.45 -25.46
C ASP A 213 7.78 -3.93 -24.12
N GLY A 214 8.49 -2.97 -23.51
CA GLY A 214 8.07 -2.33 -22.27
C GLY A 214 6.75 -1.58 -22.42
N ILE A 215 6.58 -0.80 -23.49
CA ILE A 215 5.32 -0.11 -23.80
C ILE A 215 4.17 -1.11 -24.00
N ILE A 216 4.39 -2.15 -24.81
CA ILE A 216 3.38 -3.19 -25.05
C ILE A 216 3.01 -3.89 -23.73
N ALA A 217 4.01 -4.24 -22.92
CA ALA A 217 3.78 -4.86 -21.61
C ALA A 217 2.99 -3.95 -20.67
N SER A 218 3.29 -2.64 -20.62
CA SER A 218 2.51 -1.68 -19.83
C SER A 218 1.06 -1.59 -20.30
N LEU A 219 0.83 -1.56 -21.61
CA LEU A 219 -0.52 -1.55 -22.19
C LEU A 219 -1.30 -2.83 -21.88
N ILE A 220 -0.64 -3.99 -21.91
CA ILE A 220 -1.25 -5.26 -21.52
C ILE A 220 -1.62 -5.26 -20.04
N ILE A 221 -0.74 -4.78 -19.15
CA ILE A 221 -1.05 -4.66 -17.72
C ILE A 221 -2.26 -3.73 -17.52
N ALA A 222 -2.22 -2.53 -18.10
CA ALA A 222 -3.29 -1.56 -17.95
C ALA A 222 -4.63 -2.12 -18.46
N THR A 223 -4.65 -2.71 -19.65
CA THR A 223 -5.85 -3.31 -20.24
C THR A 223 -6.34 -4.50 -19.43
N GLY A 224 -5.43 -5.40 -19.01
CA GLY A 224 -5.75 -6.55 -18.18
C GLY A 224 -6.34 -6.13 -16.84
N THR A 225 -5.77 -5.11 -16.19
CA THR A 225 -6.30 -4.55 -14.95
C THR A 225 -7.69 -3.93 -15.15
N LEU A 226 -7.91 -3.17 -16.22
CA LEU A 226 -9.23 -2.63 -16.54
C LEU A 226 -10.27 -3.72 -16.75
N ILE A 227 -9.92 -4.79 -17.48
CA ILE A 227 -10.81 -5.94 -17.73
C ILE A 227 -11.14 -6.66 -16.42
N VAL A 228 -10.13 -7.02 -15.62
CA VAL A 228 -10.34 -7.77 -14.37
C VAL A 228 -11.17 -6.97 -13.36
N THR A 229 -10.99 -5.66 -13.32
CA THR A 229 -11.74 -4.79 -12.39
C THR A 229 -13.08 -4.29 -12.95
N SER A 230 -13.35 -4.52 -14.25
CA SER A 230 -14.58 -4.09 -14.93
C SER A 230 -15.89 -4.56 -14.32
N PRO A 231 -16.00 -5.80 -13.78
CA PRO A 231 -17.26 -6.21 -13.16
C PRO A 231 -17.71 -5.27 -12.04
N TRP A 232 -16.76 -4.70 -11.29
CA TRP A 232 -17.07 -3.74 -10.23
C TRP A 232 -17.45 -2.37 -10.82
N TRP A 233 -16.56 -1.71 -11.55
CA TRP A 233 -16.81 -0.33 -11.95
C TRP A 233 -17.94 -0.20 -12.99
N ILE A 234 -18.16 -1.20 -13.86
CA ILE A 234 -19.33 -1.24 -14.74
C ILE A 234 -20.62 -1.33 -13.92
N THR A 235 -20.64 -2.15 -12.86
CA THR A 235 -21.82 -2.28 -12.00
C THR A 235 -22.14 -0.96 -11.31
N ILE A 236 -21.14 -0.25 -10.81
CA ILE A 236 -21.33 1.07 -10.18
C ILE A 236 -21.84 2.10 -11.21
N LEU A 237 -21.23 2.16 -12.40
CA LEU A 237 -21.68 3.06 -13.47
C LEU A 237 -23.14 2.79 -13.88
N ARG A 238 -23.53 1.52 -13.98
CA ARG A 238 -24.91 1.14 -14.33
C ARG A 238 -25.91 1.50 -13.23
N ARG A 239 -25.52 1.37 -11.95
CA ARG A 239 -26.40 1.65 -10.80
C ARG A 239 -26.53 3.13 -10.49
N PHE A 240 -25.43 3.88 -10.54
CA PHE A 240 -25.35 5.23 -9.98
C PHE A 240 -24.83 6.28 -10.98
N GLY A 241 -24.54 5.88 -12.22
CA GLY A 241 -23.88 6.74 -13.20
C GLY A 241 -22.46 7.14 -12.75
N PRO A 242 -21.90 8.22 -13.31
CA PRO A 242 -20.56 8.69 -12.96
C PRO A 242 -20.49 9.46 -11.63
N ALA A 243 -21.63 9.76 -10.99
CA ALA A 243 -21.71 10.67 -9.85
C ALA A 243 -20.82 10.25 -8.65
N PRO A 244 -20.78 8.97 -8.21
CA PRO A 244 -19.89 8.58 -7.12
C PRO A 244 -18.41 8.83 -7.42
N TYR A 245 -17.98 8.64 -8.67
CA TYR A 245 -16.60 8.87 -9.07
C TYR A 245 -16.26 10.37 -9.12
N LEU A 246 -17.16 11.19 -9.68
CA LEU A 246 -16.99 12.64 -9.69
C LEU A 246 -16.94 13.21 -8.27
N SER A 247 -17.84 12.77 -7.39
CA SER A 247 -17.80 13.15 -5.98
C SER A 247 -16.48 12.73 -5.33
N ALA A 248 -15.99 11.52 -5.60
CA ALA A 248 -14.72 11.06 -5.06
C ALA A 248 -13.52 11.94 -5.50
N THR A 249 -13.53 12.48 -6.72
CA THR A 249 -12.46 13.39 -7.18
C THR A 249 -12.46 14.75 -6.46
N GLN A 250 -13.62 15.18 -5.97
CA GLN A 250 -13.76 16.41 -5.17
C GLN A 250 -13.37 16.19 -3.71
N THR A 251 -13.38 14.92 -3.25
CA THR A 251 -12.95 14.55 -1.92
C THR A 251 -11.47 14.21 -1.91
N GLY A 252 -10.64 15.12 -1.43
CA GLY A 252 -9.21 14.94 -1.34
C GLY A 252 -8.53 16.26 -1.06
N LEU A 253 -7.40 16.24 -0.37
CA LEU A 253 -6.62 17.44 -0.09
C LEU A 253 -5.77 17.80 -1.33
N ASN A 254 -6.41 17.86 -2.49
CA ASN A 254 -5.81 18.02 -3.83
C ASN A 254 -5.55 19.50 -4.14
N SER A 255 -4.93 20.23 -3.21
CA SER A 255 -4.48 21.60 -3.47
C SER A 255 -2.97 21.62 -3.69
N LEU A 256 -2.50 22.58 -4.50
CA LEU A 256 -1.05 22.80 -4.72
C LEU A 256 -0.29 22.98 -3.41
N GLY A 257 -0.95 23.52 -2.38
CA GLY A 257 -0.38 23.66 -1.03
C GLY A 257 0.00 22.32 -0.39
N TYR A 258 -0.75 21.25 -0.66
CA TYR A 258 -0.46 19.93 -0.10
C TYR A 258 0.74 19.24 -0.76
N THR A 259 1.07 19.58 -2.00
CA THR A 259 2.29 19.06 -2.67
C THR A 259 3.57 19.52 -1.95
N PHE A 260 3.56 20.71 -1.33
CA PHE A 260 4.69 21.22 -0.55
C PHE A 260 4.92 20.45 0.77
N ARG A 261 4.03 19.54 1.17
CA ARG A 261 4.25 18.68 2.35
C ARG A 261 5.44 17.74 2.18
N VAL A 262 5.94 17.53 0.97
CA VAL A 262 7.20 16.80 0.72
C VAL A 262 8.39 17.41 1.48
N PHE A 263 8.36 18.72 1.74
CA PHE A 263 9.40 19.45 2.47
C PHE A 263 9.19 19.46 4.00
N GLN A 264 8.12 18.86 4.50
CA GLN A 264 7.82 18.76 5.91
C GLN A 264 8.09 17.34 6.41
N PRO A 265 8.53 17.14 7.67
CA PRO A 265 8.67 15.81 8.24
C PRO A 265 7.32 15.07 8.23
N PHE A 266 7.23 14.02 7.43
CA PHE A 266 6.02 13.19 7.30
C PHE A 266 6.21 11.74 7.79
N SER A 267 7.38 11.44 8.35
CA SER A 267 7.71 10.14 8.96
C SER A 267 6.88 9.83 10.21
N GLY A 268 6.26 10.86 10.81
CA GLY A 268 5.47 10.74 12.04
C GLY A 268 6.31 10.51 13.30
N GLU A 269 7.63 10.68 13.20
CA GLU A 269 8.55 10.57 14.34
C GLU A 269 8.26 11.67 15.37
N PRO A 270 8.17 11.33 16.67
CA PRO A 270 8.09 12.34 17.71
C PRO A 270 9.42 13.06 17.86
N PHE A 271 9.39 14.35 18.24
CA PHE A 271 10.58 15.19 18.46
C PHE A 271 11.42 15.41 17.19
N VAL A 272 12.65 14.89 17.17
CA VAL A 272 13.59 15.01 16.04
C VAL A 272 13.38 13.82 15.12
N ALA A 273 12.97 14.09 13.88
CA ALA A 273 12.71 13.08 12.87
C ALA A 273 14.02 12.52 12.28
N ILE A 274 14.73 11.69 13.04
CA ILE A 274 16.04 11.14 12.68
C ILE A 274 15.97 10.37 11.37
N ILE A 275 14.98 9.49 11.20
CA ILE A 275 14.83 8.70 9.98
C ILE A 275 14.57 9.62 8.78
N PHE A 276 13.71 10.63 8.96
CA PHE A 276 13.49 11.64 7.92
C PHE A 276 14.77 12.39 7.56
N ILE A 277 15.56 12.85 8.54
CA ILE A 277 16.84 13.55 8.30
C ILE A 277 17.82 12.66 7.54
N LEU A 278 17.97 11.40 7.97
CA LEU A 278 18.82 10.43 7.27
C LEU A 278 18.35 10.17 5.85
N ALA A 279 17.04 10.14 5.61
CA ALA A 279 16.48 9.99 4.27
C ALA A 279 16.79 11.19 3.37
N ILE A 280 16.69 12.43 3.88
CA ILE A 280 17.06 13.64 3.12
C ILE A 280 18.56 13.59 2.75
N LEU A 281 19.44 13.19 3.67
CA LEU A 281 20.86 12.99 3.39
C LEU A 281 21.07 11.89 2.33
N GLY A 282 20.37 10.76 2.46
CA GLY A 282 20.41 9.66 1.50
C GLY A 282 19.96 10.10 0.10
N ILE A 283 18.89 10.88 0.00
CA ILE A 283 18.39 11.48 -1.25
C ILE A 283 19.45 12.40 -1.85
N ALA A 284 20.06 13.29 -1.07
CA ALA A 284 21.11 14.17 -1.55
C ALA A 284 22.32 13.40 -2.10
N ILE A 285 22.74 12.34 -1.39
CA ILE A 285 23.83 11.45 -1.85
C ILE A 285 23.45 10.74 -3.15
N LYS A 286 22.22 10.23 -3.26
CA LYS A 286 21.72 9.56 -4.48
C LYS A 286 21.65 10.51 -5.67
N ILE A 287 21.17 11.74 -5.47
CA ILE A 287 21.18 12.79 -6.50
C ILE A 287 22.61 13.12 -6.94
N ALA A 288 23.54 13.29 -5.99
CA ALA A 288 24.95 13.57 -6.29
C ALA A 288 25.61 12.43 -7.10
N LYS A 289 25.21 11.18 -6.84
CA LYS A 289 25.63 9.99 -7.61
C LYS A 289 24.86 9.79 -8.92
N ARG A 290 23.95 10.69 -9.29
CA ARG A 290 23.07 10.61 -10.47
C ARG A 290 22.13 9.38 -10.46
N GLU A 291 21.78 8.90 -9.28
CA GLU A 291 20.83 7.81 -9.06
C GLU A 291 19.45 8.39 -8.72
N TYR A 292 18.62 8.65 -9.73
CA TYR A 292 17.41 9.47 -9.55
C TYR A 292 16.12 8.70 -9.19
N LEU A 293 16.11 7.36 -9.28
CA LEU A 293 14.87 6.58 -9.07
C LEU A 293 14.25 6.82 -7.68
N LEU A 294 15.01 6.59 -6.60
CA LEU A 294 14.50 6.74 -5.23
C LEU A 294 14.23 8.21 -4.87
N PRO A 295 15.09 9.19 -5.22
CA PRO A 295 14.77 10.61 -5.07
C PRO A 295 13.45 11.02 -5.74
N ILE A 296 13.20 10.59 -6.98
CA ILE A 296 11.95 10.92 -7.67
C ILE A 296 10.79 10.18 -7.02
N TRP A 297 10.93 8.90 -6.68
CA TRP A 297 9.89 8.14 -5.97
C TRP A 297 9.55 8.80 -4.63
N PHE A 298 10.51 9.37 -3.91
CA PHE A 298 10.23 10.06 -2.64
C PHE A 298 9.25 11.24 -2.82
N ALA A 299 9.42 12.05 -3.86
CA ALA A 299 8.59 13.23 -4.10
C ALA A 299 7.32 12.95 -4.93
N PHE A 300 7.39 11.99 -5.85
CA PHE A 300 6.36 11.79 -6.87
C PHE A 300 4.95 11.50 -6.33
N PRO A 301 4.75 10.72 -5.24
CA PRO A 301 3.44 10.54 -4.63
C PRO A 301 2.73 11.85 -4.27
N PHE A 302 3.47 12.88 -3.82
CA PHE A 302 2.91 14.20 -3.45
C PHE A 302 2.38 15.00 -4.65
N ILE A 303 2.77 14.64 -5.86
CA ILE A 303 2.28 15.27 -7.09
C ILE A 303 0.99 14.57 -7.56
N LEU A 304 0.89 13.26 -7.34
CA LEU A 304 -0.23 12.45 -7.83
C LEU A 304 -1.46 12.52 -6.93
N GLU A 305 -1.25 12.26 -5.65
CA GLU A 305 -2.30 12.27 -4.62
C GLU A 305 -1.62 12.73 -3.31
N PRO A 306 -1.75 14.00 -2.92
CA PRO A 306 -1.00 14.55 -1.79
C PRO A 306 -1.46 14.07 -0.39
N ARG A 307 -2.69 13.60 -0.25
CA ARG A 307 -3.28 13.21 1.05
C ARG A 307 -2.63 11.93 1.58
N ASN A 308 -2.47 10.94 0.72
CA ASN A 308 -1.91 9.63 1.04
C ASN A 308 -0.44 9.50 0.69
N ALA A 309 0.12 10.47 -0.05
CA ALA A 309 1.52 10.50 -0.47
C ALA A 309 2.51 10.06 0.61
N PRO A 310 2.43 10.53 1.88
CA PRO A 310 3.36 10.09 2.91
C PRO A 310 3.39 8.56 3.11
N ASN A 311 2.27 7.85 2.94
CA ASN A 311 2.24 6.39 3.11
C ASN A 311 2.96 5.63 1.98
N VAL A 312 3.25 6.30 0.88
CA VAL A 312 3.98 5.72 -0.26
C VAL A 312 5.42 6.22 -0.30
N SER A 313 5.63 7.51 0.00
CA SER A 313 6.97 8.13 0.04
C SER A 313 7.85 7.57 1.15
N ILE A 314 7.28 6.92 2.17
CA ILE A 314 8.07 6.22 3.20
C ILE A 314 8.81 4.98 2.67
N LEU A 315 8.43 4.45 1.51
CA LEU A 315 9.10 3.29 0.90
C LEU A 315 10.52 3.62 0.41
N PRO A 316 10.75 4.66 -0.43
CA PRO A 316 12.11 5.09 -0.79
C PRO A 316 12.83 5.85 0.34
N MET A 317 12.13 6.20 1.42
CA MET A 317 12.69 6.89 2.59
C MET A 317 13.43 5.94 3.53
N ALA A 318 12.88 4.74 3.74
CA ALA A 318 13.46 3.70 4.58
C ALA A 318 14.58 2.94 3.85
#